data_AF-A0A1Y1UKT2-F1
#
_entry.id   AF-A0A1Y1UKT2-F1
#
_cell.length_a   1.000
_cell.length_b   1.000
_cell.length_c   1.000
_cell.angle_alpha   90.00
_cell.angle_beta   90.00
_cell.angle_gamma   90.00
#
_symmetry.space_group_name_H-M   'P 1'
#
loop_
_entity.id
_entity.type
_entity.pdbx_description
1 polymer ?
#
loop_
_entity_poly.entity_id
_entity_poly.type
_entity_poly.pdbx_seq_one_letter_code
_entity_poly.pdbx_strand_id
1 'polypeptide(L)'
;IEEKDFDEVISAIEYNVPIAYLDLLIEKKNYPLNKFIIFKNGEIKSPLYAAIANNHFKIADFIISKGGDINFTQHNINIFKLLIEKNLLTTKTLSYLLNKNWNIMEIKDYI
;
A
#
# COMPACT_ATOMS: atom_id res chain seq x y z
N ILE A 1 9.76 -14.62 -5.54
CA ILE A 1 9.72 -13.18 -5.15
C ILE A 1 11.03 -12.93 -4.43
N GLU A 2 11.82 -11.94 -4.87
CA GLU A 2 13.09 -11.63 -4.19
C GLU A 2 12.80 -10.95 -2.84
N GLU A 3 13.38 -11.48 -1.77
CA GLU A 3 13.33 -10.85 -0.44
C GLU A 3 14.26 -9.65 -0.38
N LYS A 4 13.78 -8.52 0.15
CA LYS A 4 14.56 -7.29 0.28
C LYS A 4 14.80 -6.91 1.74
N ASP A 5 15.96 -6.36 2.02
CA ASP A 5 16.22 -5.70 3.32
C ASP A 5 15.60 -4.30 3.37
N PHE A 6 15.49 -3.64 2.22
CA PHE A 6 15.14 -2.23 2.12
C PHE A 6 14.49 -1.91 0.77
N ASP A 7 13.46 -1.05 0.79
CA ASP A 7 12.87 -0.44 -0.41
C ASP A 7 12.65 1.05 -0.16
N GLU A 8 13.45 1.87 -0.84
CA GLU A 8 13.54 3.31 -0.58
C GLU A 8 12.20 4.04 -0.76
N VAL A 9 11.38 3.63 -1.73
CA VAL A 9 10.07 4.26 -1.98
C VAL A 9 9.09 3.90 -0.88
N ILE A 10 9.06 2.62 -0.46
CA ILE A 10 8.22 2.21 0.68
C ILE A 10 8.66 2.94 1.95
N SER A 11 9.95 2.99 2.24
CA SER A 11 10.45 3.72 3.43
C SER A 11 10.09 5.21 3.36
N ALA A 12 10.23 5.87 2.20
CA ALA A 12 9.84 7.26 2.04
C ALA A 12 8.34 7.49 2.32
N ILE A 13 7.47 6.57 1.88
CA ILE A 13 6.03 6.58 2.18
C ILE A 13 5.79 6.45 3.69
N GLU A 14 6.47 5.52 4.36
CA GLU A 14 6.34 5.27 5.81
C GLU A 14 6.85 6.44 6.66
N TYR A 15 7.86 7.18 6.19
CA TYR A 15 8.35 8.40 6.85
C TYR A 15 7.54 9.67 6.53
N ASN A 16 6.44 9.55 5.77
CA ASN A 16 5.58 10.68 5.40
C ASN A 16 6.34 11.84 4.73
N VAL A 17 7.26 11.51 3.83
CA VAL A 17 8.05 12.54 3.12
C VAL A 17 7.13 13.48 2.30
N PRO A 18 7.58 14.69 1.95
CA PRO A 18 6.83 15.56 1.05
C PRO A 18 6.50 14.87 -0.28
N ILE A 19 5.28 15.04 -0.79
CA ILE A 19 4.82 14.43 -2.06
C ILE A 19 5.78 14.73 -3.21
N ALA A 20 6.33 15.95 -3.29
CA ALA A 20 7.30 16.31 -4.32
C ALA A 20 8.56 15.44 -4.28
N TYR A 21 9.04 15.06 -3.08
CA TYR A 21 10.19 14.16 -2.94
C TYR A 21 9.80 12.72 -3.32
N LEU A 22 8.64 12.25 -2.88
CA LEU A 22 8.13 10.93 -3.26
C LEU A 22 7.94 10.82 -4.79
N ASP A 23 7.43 11.86 -5.43
CA ASP A 23 7.22 11.91 -6.88
C ASP A 23 8.54 11.76 -7.64
N LEU A 24 9.55 12.55 -7.23
CA LEU A 24 10.90 12.45 -7.78
C LEU A 24 11.49 11.04 -7.64
N LEU A 25 11.26 10.36 -6.51
CA LEU A 25 11.74 8.99 -6.30
C LEU A 25 11.04 7.98 -7.21
N ILE A 26 9.71 8.08 -7.36
CA ILE A 26 8.91 7.21 -8.21
C ILE A 26 9.34 7.37 -9.67
N GLU A 27 9.46 8.61 -10.15
CA GLU A 27 9.82 8.91 -11.53
C GLU A 27 11.24 8.47 -11.87
N LYS A 28 12.24 8.85 -11.07
CA LYS A 28 13.65 8.50 -11.33
C LYS A 28 13.91 7.00 -11.36
N LYS A 29 13.14 6.23 -10.60
CA LYS A 29 13.31 4.77 -10.49
C LYS A 29 12.37 3.99 -11.41
N ASN A 30 11.46 4.65 -12.12
CA ASN A 30 10.34 4.02 -12.82
C ASN A 30 9.63 2.99 -11.91
N TYR A 31 9.29 3.44 -10.70
CA TYR A 31 8.92 2.53 -9.62
C TYR A 31 7.51 1.91 -9.84
N PRO A 32 7.33 0.58 -9.80
CA PRO A 32 6.02 -0.02 -9.98
C PRO A 32 5.14 0.20 -8.75
N LEU A 33 4.02 0.89 -8.91
CA LEU A 33 3.08 1.19 -7.81
C LEU A 33 2.21 -0.03 -7.44
N ASN A 34 1.93 -0.89 -8.41
CA ASN A 34 1.10 -2.09 -8.26
C ASN A 34 1.98 -3.32 -8.07
N LYS A 35 2.56 -3.45 -6.87
CA LYS A 35 3.40 -4.60 -6.51
C LYS A 35 3.36 -4.86 -5.00
N PHE A 36 3.60 -6.10 -4.60
CA PHE A 36 3.96 -6.44 -3.22
C PHE A 36 5.46 -6.79 -3.14
N ILE A 37 6.09 -6.40 -2.04
CA ILE A 37 7.48 -6.72 -1.70
C ILE A 37 7.45 -7.53 -0.41
N ILE A 38 8.22 -8.62 -0.39
CA ILE A 38 8.50 -9.40 0.81
C ILE A 38 9.84 -8.92 1.36
N PHE A 39 9.86 -8.52 2.62
CA PHE A 39 11.07 -8.13 3.33
C PHE A 39 11.65 -9.32 4.08
N LYS A 40 12.96 -9.33 4.35
CA LYS A 40 13.61 -10.43 5.07
C LYS A 40 13.06 -10.68 6.48
N ASN A 41 12.45 -9.67 7.10
CA ASN A 41 11.75 -9.82 8.38
C ASN A 41 10.35 -10.48 8.24
N GLY A 42 9.99 -10.94 7.04
CA GLY A 42 8.70 -11.55 6.73
C GLY A 42 7.56 -10.54 6.51
N GLU A 43 7.84 -9.23 6.52
CA GLU A 43 6.81 -8.24 6.20
C GLU A 43 6.50 -8.24 4.71
N ILE A 44 5.21 -8.11 4.38
CA ILE A 44 4.74 -7.91 3.02
C ILE A 44 4.15 -6.51 2.93
N LYS A 45 4.62 -5.71 1.97
CA LYS A 45 4.14 -4.35 1.77
C LYS A 45 3.98 -4.04 0.29
N SER A 46 2.93 -3.29 -0.04
CA SER A 46 2.84 -2.52 -1.29
C SER A 46 2.97 -1.03 -0.97
N PRO A 47 3.29 -0.17 -1.96
CA PRO A 47 3.32 1.27 -1.76
C PRO A 47 2.01 1.81 -1.16
N LEU A 48 0.88 1.35 -1.70
CA LEU A 48 -0.43 1.78 -1.26
C LEU A 48 -0.79 1.22 0.12
N TYR A 49 -0.44 -0.05 0.42
CA TYR A 49 -0.56 -0.59 1.77
C TYR A 49 0.24 0.23 2.78
N ALA A 50 1.51 0.56 2.49
CA ALA A 50 2.37 1.31 3.40
C ALA A 50 1.77 2.69 3.73
N ALA A 51 1.20 3.38 2.74
CA ALA A 51 0.54 4.66 2.95
C ALA A 51 -0.73 4.52 3.81
N ILE A 52 -1.58 3.53 3.53
CA ILE A 52 -2.86 3.33 4.23
C ILE A 52 -2.63 2.85 5.66
N ALA A 53 -1.75 1.87 5.87
CA ALA A 53 -1.41 1.31 7.18
C ALA A 53 -0.88 2.38 8.15
N ASN A 54 -0.18 3.39 7.64
CA ASN A 54 0.32 4.53 8.42
C ASN A 54 -0.64 5.74 8.45
N ASN A 55 -1.86 5.62 7.92
CA ASN A 55 -2.83 6.72 7.79
C ASN A 55 -2.31 7.93 6.98
N HIS A 56 -1.33 7.75 6.11
CA HIS A 56 -0.81 8.77 5.19
C HIS A 56 -1.73 8.91 3.97
N PHE A 57 -3.00 9.23 4.20
CA PHE A 57 -4.03 9.25 3.16
C PHE A 57 -3.75 10.23 2.02
N LYS A 58 -3.02 11.33 2.29
CA LYS A 58 -2.57 12.25 1.22
C LYS A 58 -1.56 11.57 0.28
N ILE A 59 -0.67 10.75 0.82
CA ILE A 59 0.27 9.95 0.01
C ILE A 59 -0.48 8.84 -0.71
N ALA A 60 -1.43 8.17 -0.05
CA ALA A 60 -2.27 7.16 -0.69
C ALA A 60 -3.06 7.73 -1.88
N ASP A 61 -3.67 8.91 -1.71
CA ASP A 61 -4.37 9.65 -2.77
C ASP A 61 -3.45 9.98 -3.95
N PHE A 62 -2.22 10.39 -3.65
CA PHE A 62 -1.21 10.66 -4.65
C PHE A 62 -0.76 9.39 -5.40
N ILE A 63 -0.57 8.27 -4.70
CA ILE A 63 -0.23 6.99 -5.34
C ILE A 63 -1.36 6.54 -6.27
N ILE A 64 -2.63 6.66 -5.83
CA ILE A 64 -3.80 6.34 -6.66
C ILE A 64 -3.86 7.26 -7.89
N SER A 65 -3.61 8.56 -7.74
CA SER A 65 -3.62 9.49 -8.89
C SER A 65 -2.50 9.22 -9.90
N LYS A 66 -1.40 8.58 -9.49
CA LYS A 66 -0.32 8.08 -10.36
C LYS A 66 -0.58 6.68 -10.94
N GLY A 67 -1.78 6.10 -10.74
CA GLY A 67 -2.18 4.80 -11.29
C GLY A 67 -2.05 3.62 -10.31
N GLY A 68 -1.85 3.90 -9.02
CA GLY A 68 -1.94 2.89 -7.98
C GLY A 68 -3.35 2.32 -7.88
N ASP A 69 -3.46 0.99 -7.97
CA ASP A 69 -4.73 0.27 -7.90
C ASP A 69 -5.00 -0.19 -6.46
N ILE A 70 -6.08 0.33 -5.88
CA ILE A 70 -6.54 -0.04 -4.53
C ILE A 70 -7.02 -1.49 -4.44
N ASN A 71 -7.43 -2.07 -5.57
CA ASN A 71 -7.88 -3.45 -5.69
C ASN A 71 -6.76 -4.39 -6.15
N PHE A 72 -5.51 -3.89 -6.22
CA PHE A 72 -4.39 -4.71 -6.66
C PHE A 72 -4.23 -5.95 -5.77
N THR A 73 -4.23 -7.11 -6.41
CA THR A 73 -4.09 -8.41 -5.77
C THR A 73 -2.94 -9.18 -6.40
N GLN A 74 -2.23 -9.96 -5.59
CA GLN A 74 -1.16 -10.85 -6.08
C GLN A 74 -1.08 -12.08 -5.17
N HIS A 75 -1.20 -13.28 -5.73
CA HIS A 75 -1.16 -14.54 -4.94
C HIS A 75 -2.12 -14.52 -3.73
N ASN A 76 -3.35 -14.01 -3.90
CA ASN A 76 -4.35 -13.84 -2.82
C ASN A 76 -3.88 -12.93 -1.67
N ILE A 77 -2.97 -12.00 -1.96
CA ILE A 77 -2.57 -10.90 -1.09
C ILE A 77 -3.20 -9.62 -1.65
N ASN A 78 -3.92 -8.89 -0.81
CA ASN A 78 -4.46 -7.57 -1.10
C ASN A 78 -4.27 -6.66 0.14
N ILE A 79 -4.51 -5.35 0.01
CA ILE A 79 -4.31 -4.38 1.09
C ILE A 79 -5.18 -4.72 2.31
N PHE A 80 -6.43 -5.12 2.09
CA PHE A 80 -7.39 -5.41 3.15
C PHE A 80 -6.94 -6.60 4.02
N LYS A 81 -6.51 -7.69 3.40
CA LYS A 81 -5.94 -8.87 4.08
C LYS A 81 -4.75 -8.50 4.94
N LEU A 82 -3.80 -7.72 4.39
CA LEU A 82 -2.62 -7.29 5.13
C LEU A 82 -2.99 -6.42 6.35
N LEU A 83 -3.99 -5.54 6.21
CA LEU A 83 -4.48 -4.73 7.34
C LEU A 83 -5.11 -5.60 8.44
N ILE A 84 -5.84 -6.66 8.10
CA ILE A 84 -6.38 -7.61 9.09
C ILE A 84 -5.25 -8.38 9.78
N GLU A 85 -4.36 -9.00 9.02
CA GLU A 85 -3.27 -9.84 9.53
C GLU A 85 -2.32 -9.07 10.47
N LYS A 86 -2.17 -7.76 10.24
CA LYS A 86 -1.34 -6.87 11.07
C LYS A 86 -2.12 -6.14 12.16
N ASN A 87 -3.42 -6.40 12.32
CA ASN A 87 -4.30 -5.69 13.27
C ASN A 87 -4.30 -4.16 13.07
N LEU A 88 -4.28 -3.72 11.82
CA LEU A 88 -4.27 -2.31 11.38
C LEU A 88 -5.58 -1.90 10.68
N LEU A 89 -6.55 -2.81 10.58
CA LEU A 89 -7.89 -2.48 10.10
C LEU A 89 -8.66 -1.70 11.18
N THR A 90 -8.56 -0.38 11.12
CA THR A 90 -9.28 0.56 11.99
C THR A 90 -10.45 1.19 11.24
N THR A 91 -11.34 1.88 11.95
CA THR A 91 -12.41 2.65 11.32
C THR A 91 -11.87 3.64 10.29
N LYS A 92 -10.69 4.23 10.52
CA LYS A 92 -10.06 5.18 9.60
C LYS A 92 -9.61 4.51 8.30
N THR A 93 -8.86 3.41 8.42
CA THR A 93 -8.34 2.69 7.24
C THR A 93 -9.47 2.03 6.46
N LEU A 94 -10.47 1.46 7.14
CA LEU A 94 -11.68 0.92 6.50
C LEU A 94 -12.48 2.01 5.78
N SER A 95 -12.75 3.15 6.44
CA SER A 95 -13.47 4.27 5.80
C SER A 95 -12.74 4.78 4.57
N TYR A 96 -11.41 4.88 4.63
CA TYR A 96 -10.61 5.29 3.49
C TYR A 96 -10.75 4.30 2.32
N LEU A 97 -10.61 2.99 2.56
CA LEU A 97 -10.77 1.97 1.52
C LEU A 97 -12.14 2.06 0.83
N LEU A 98 -13.22 2.14 1.62
CA LEU A 98 -14.59 2.22 1.10
C LEU A 98 -14.80 3.49 0.25
N ASN A 99 -14.24 4.63 0.68
CA ASN A 99 -14.34 5.90 -0.06
C ASN A 99 -13.53 5.92 -1.35
N LYS A 100 -12.59 4.98 -1.54
CA LYS A 100 -11.73 4.89 -2.72
C LYS A 100 -12.15 3.75 -3.66
N ASN A 101 -13.41 3.33 -3.59
CA ASN A 101 -13.98 2.27 -4.43
C ASN A 101 -13.23 0.93 -4.28
N TRP A 102 -12.73 0.63 -3.08
CA TRP A 102 -12.26 -0.71 -2.78
C TRP A 102 -13.40 -1.73 -2.94
N ASN A 103 -13.12 -2.83 -3.63
CA ASN A 103 -14.12 -3.84 -3.96
C ASN A 103 -14.50 -4.64 -2.71
N ILE A 104 -15.63 -4.26 -2.11
CA ILE A 104 -16.18 -4.91 -0.92
C ILE A 104 -16.46 -6.41 -1.11
N MET A 105 -16.57 -6.90 -2.35
CA MET A 105 -16.81 -8.32 -2.61
C MET A 105 -15.63 -9.21 -2.18
N GLU A 106 -14.42 -8.64 -2.07
CA GLU A 106 -13.26 -9.33 -1.49
C GLU A 106 -13.51 -9.76 -0.03
N ILE A 107 -14.42 -9.12 0.71
CA ILE A 107 -14.73 -9.52 2.10
C ILE A 107 -15.35 -10.92 2.16
N LYS A 108 -16.08 -11.35 1.13
CA LYS A 108 -16.83 -12.62 1.17
C LYS A 108 -15.94 -13.85 1.32
N ASP A 109 -14.66 -13.75 0.93
CA ASP A 109 -13.70 -14.82 1.07
C ASP A 109 -13.07 -14.89 2.49
N TYR A 110 -13.44 -13.99 3.40
CA TYR A 110 -12.92 -13.90 4.77
C TYR A 110 -13.98 -14.08 5.87
N ILE A 111 -15.28 -14.24 5.53
CA ILE A 111 -16.40 -14.47 6.48
C ILE A 111 -16.89 -15.91 6.38
#